data_AF-A0A963TXS0-F1
#
_entry.id   AF-A0A963TXS0-F1
#
_cell.length_a   1.000
_cell.length_b   1.000
_cell.length_c   1.000
_cell.angle_alpha   90.00
_cell.angle_beta   90.00
_cell.angle_gamma   90.00
#
_symmetry.space_group_name_H-M   'P 1'
#
loop_
_entity.id
_entity.type
_entity.pdbx_description
1 polymer ?
#
loop_
_entity_poly.entity_id
_entity_poly.type
_entity_poly.pdbx_seq_one_letter_code
_entity_poly.pdbx_strand_id
1 'polypeptide(L)'
;MTQRSDNPADPFKKALAEATKTMADDPELTVSYSVDPPGMAGDTMRLPQVSRRMTREEVLIARGTADAFALRHRFHDEKVAARYAPQGQMARDLYEAMETARCEAVGARDMPGTAGNIDAKIGAEAERRGYGAIRQAQDAPLAQAAGYLVRHLATGRDLPANAQNVMDLWRPFIEEQAGGTLGTLDDALADQAAFARLARQVIRDLGYGDQLGDDPDMEDEAEGDDTATEEEESPDSEEGQEEPDESDAAAEQTQEQQDDAAEAEVSMDSEADKEEGEETELPDSEAPLEPPPPAPHSDADPNYAVYTTDFDEEIKAEELAEAAELERLRAYLDQQLEPLKGAVSRLANKLQRRLQAQQNRSWEFDREEGILDAGRLARVVANPTTPLSFKVEKDTEFRDTCVTLLLDNSGSMRGRPISIAAICADVLARTLERCQVKVEILGFTTRAWKGGQAREKWLADGRPQQPGRLNDLRHIVYKSAEAPWRRVRPNLGL
;
A
#
# COMPACT_ATOMS: atom_id res chain seq x y z
N MET A 1 -7.04 -21.60 38.79
CA MET A 1 -5.77 -20.89 39.06
C MET A 1 -5.18 -20.51 37.72
N THR A 2 -5.36 -19.26 37.29
CA THR A 2 -4.76 -18.74 36.06
C THR A 2 -3.25 -18.74 36.23
N GLN A 3 -2.54 -19.46 35.36
CA GLN A 3 -1.08 -19.46 35.34
C GLN A 3 -0.62 -18.01 35.21
N ARG A 4 0.07 -17.48 36.24
CA ARG A 4 0.75 -16.20 36.14
C ARG A 4 1.82 -16.36 35.05
N SER A 5 1.63 -15.67 33.94
CA SER A 5 2.68 -15.51 32.94
C SER A 5 3.95 -14.98 33.62
N ASP A 6 5.05 -15.71 33.48
CA ASP A 6 6.37 -15.38 34.04
C ASP A 6 7.13 -14.41 33.09
N ASN A 7 6.38 -13.58 32.35
CA ASN A 7 6.94 -12.56 31.49
C ASN A 7 7.11 -11.26 32.27
N PRO A 8 8.35 -10.77 32.46
CA PRO A 8 8.59 -9.51 33.18
C PRO A 8 7.95 -8.29 32.50
N ALA A 9 7.61 -8.38 31.21
CA ALA A 9 6.94 -7.30 30.49
C ALA A 9 5.44 -7.18 30.81
N ASP A 10 4.79 -8.22 31.33
CA ASP A 10 3.33 -8.21 31.50
C ASP A 10 2.84 -7.22 32.58
N PRO A 11 3.49 -7.09 33.76
CA PRO A 11 3.14 -6.05 34.72
C PRO A 11 3.29 -4.64 34.12
N PHE A 12 4.32 -4.43 33.29
CA PHE A 12 4.55 -3.16 32.62
C PHE A 12 3.45 -2.88 31.57
N LYS A 13 3.14 -3.85 30.70
CA LYS A 13 2.08 -3.74 29.69
C LYS A 13 0.72 -3.47 30.35
N LYS A 14 0.44 -4.12 31.48
CA LYS A 14 -0.77 -3.84 32.25
C LYS A 14 -0.78 -2.41 32.78
N ALA A 15 0.30 -1.97 33.44
CA ALA A 15 0.37 -0.62 33.98
C ALA A 15 0.29 0.45 32.90
N LEU A 16 0.95 0.24 31.76
CA LEU A 16 0.90 1.14 30.62
C LEU A 16 -0.52 1.23 30.07
N ALA A 17 -1.22 0.10 29.87
CA ALA A 17 -2.59 0.10 29.39
C ALA A 17 -3.56 0.89 30.30
N GLU A 18 -3.50 0.68 31.62
CA GLU A 18 -4.33 1.42 32.57
C GLU A 18 -4.00 2.92 32.58
N ALA A 19 -2.72 3.27 32.47
CA ALA A 19 -2.30 4.66 32.36
C ALA A 19 -2.81 5.31 31.06
N THR A 20 -2.73 4.59 29.94
CA THR A 20 -3.25 5.04 28.63
C THR A 20 -4.75 5.31 28.68
N LYS A 21 -5.56 4.38 29.22
CA LYS A 21 -7.01 4.58 29.42
C LYS A 21 -7.31 5.82 30.25
N THR A 22 -6.61 5.96 31.38
CA THR A 22 -6.78 7.11 32.28
C THR A 22 -6.40 8.43 31.59
N MET A 23 -5.31 8.43 30.81
CA MET A 23 -4.87 9.61 30.07
C MET A 23 -5.82 9.96 28.93
N ALA A 24 -6.39 8.97 28.24
CA ALA A 24 -7.37 9.14 27.17
C ALA A 24 -8.74 9.62 27.68
N ASP A 25 -9.00 9.50 28.99
CA ASP A 25 -10.31 9.73 29.62
C ASP A 25 -11.39 8.73 29.15
N ASP A 26 -10.96 7.53 28.78
CA ASP A 26 -11.84 6.45 28.31
C ASP A 26 -11.51 5.13 29.02
N PRO A 27 -12.36 4.65 29.95
CA PRO A 27 -12.16 3.38 30.64
C PRO A 27 -12.42 2.15 29.76
N GLU A 28 -13.26 2.27 28.73
CA GLU A 28 -13.66 1.19 27.82
C GLU A 28 -12.62 0.96 26.71
N LEU A 29 -11.76 1.96 26.45
CA LEU A 29 -10.66 1.88 25.49
C LEU A 29 -9.86 0.58 25.64
N THR A 30 -9.81 -0.22 24.58
CA THR A 30 -9.10 -1.50 24.55
C THR A 30 -7.65 -1.30 24.10
N VAL A 31 -6.70 -1.61 24.97
CA VAL A 31 -5.26 -1.51 24.65
C VAL A 31 -4.69 -2.89 24.33
N SER A 32 -4.16 -3.05 23.12
CA SER A 32 -3.52 -4.26 22.63
C SER A 32 -2.05 -4.01 22.30
N TYR A 33 -1.24 -5.07 22.30
CA TYR A 33 0.19 -4.99 21.96
C TYR A 33 0.48 -5.90 20.77
N SER A 34 1.03 -5.36 19.68
CA SER A 34 1.36 -6.10 18.47
C SER A 34 2.75 -5.74 17.93
N VAL A 35 3.30 -6.61 17.09
CA VAL A 35 4.50 -6.34 16.27
C VAL A 35 4.15 -5.45 15.08
N ASP A 36 2.90 -5.45 14.64
CA ASP A 36 2.40 -4.60 13.56
C ASP A 36 2.54 -3.10 13.87
N PRO A 37 2.49 -2.23 12.85
CA PRO A 37 2.51 -0.79 13.06
C PRO A 37 1.46 -0.34 14.09
N PRO A 38 1.85 0.54 15.03
CA PRO A 38 0.93 1.05 16.03
C PRO A 38 -0.14 1.92 15.38
N GLY A 39 -1.36 1.88 15.93
CA GLY A 39 -2.49 2.63 15.39
C GLY A 39 -3.70 2.60 16.31
N MET A 40 -4.71 3.36 15.95
CA MET A 40 -6.00 3.42 16.64
C MET A 40 -7.11 3.11 15.63
N ALA A 41 -8.00 2.18 15.99
CA ALA A 41 -9.13 1.78 15.17
C ALA A 41 -10.37 1.66 16.07
N GLY A 42 -11.30 2.62 15.95
CA GLY A 42 -12.40 2.78 16.90
C GLY A 42 -11.86 2.84 18.33
N ASP A 43 -12.46 2.04 19.22
CA ASP A 43 -12.09 1.98 20.64
C ASP A 43 -10.90 1.04 20.93
N THR A 44 -10.17 0.59 19.90
CA THR A 44 -8.99 -0.26 20.07
C THR A 44 -7.71 0.50 19.73
N MET A 45 -6.82 0.62 20.72
CA MET A 45 -5.48 1.16 20.59
C MET A 45 -4.44 0.05 20.53
N ARG A 46 -3.67 0.01 19.43
CA ARG A 46 -2.59 -0.95 19.21
C ARG A 46 -1.25 -0.28 19.50
N LEU A 47 -0.57 -0.77 20.53
CA LEU A 47 0.74 -0.30 20.96
C LEU A 47 1.87 -1.24 20.51
N PRO A 48 3.12 -0.73 20.39
CA PRO A 48 4.27 -1.55 20.04
C PRO A 48 4.51 -2.66 21.06
N GLN A 49 4.84 -3.85 20.57
CA GLN A 49 5.17 -5.00 21.42
C GLN A 49 6.44 -4.72 22.25
N VAL A 50 6.32 -4.87 23.58
CA VAL A 50 7.48 -4.87 24.48
C VAL A 50 7.95 -6.30 24.70
N SER A 51 9.23 -6.54 24.39
CA SER A 51 9.87 -7.84 24.53
C SER A 51 10.12 -8.19 25.99
N ARG A 52 10.45 -9.46 26.27
CA ARG A 52 10.87 -9.90 27.61
C ARG A 52 12.11 -9.16 28.12
N ARG A 53 12.94 -8.60 27.21
CA ARG A 53 14.17 -7.88 27.58
C ARG A 53 13.89 -6.51 28.15
N MET A 54 12.75 -5.90 27.78
CA MET A 54 12.35 -4.56 28.22
C MET A 54 13.49 -3.56 28.14
N THR A 55 14.13 -3.45 26.97
CA THR A 55 15.20 -2.48 26.82
C THR A 55 14.66 -1.08 27.07
N ARG A 56 15.52 -0.16 27.54
CA ARG A 56 15.10 1.23 27.82
C ARG A 56 14.44 1.87 26.59
N GLU A 57 14.95 1.57 25.41
CA GLU A 57 14.43 2.06 24.14
C GLU A 57 13.03 1.50 23.84
N GLU A 58 12.84 0.17 23.92
CA GLU A 58 11.52 -0.46 23.72
C GLU A 58 10.46 0.12 24.66
N VAL A 59 10.82 0.32 25.93
CA VAL A 59 9.92 0.87 26.95
C VAL A 59 9.57 2.33 26.64
N LEU A 60 10.55 3.15 26.25
CA LEU A 60 10.32 4.55 25.94
C LEU A 60 9.51 4.74 24.66
N ILE A 61 9.75 3.92 23.63
CA ILE A 61 8.95 3.93 22.40
C ILE A 61 7.51 3.55 22.72
N ALA A 62 7.28 2.44 23.44
CA ALA A 62 5.93 2.01 23.79
C ALA A 62 5.18 3.07 24.61
N ARG A 63 5.85 3.71 25.59
CA ARG A 63 5.28 4.83 26.36
C ARG A 63 4.99 6.04 25.50
N GLY A 64 5.93 6.45 24.65
CA GLY A 64 5.77 7.62 23.79
C GLY A 64 4.64 7.45 22.78
N THR A 65 4.48 6.25 22.21
CA THR A 65 3.36 5.91 21.33
C THR A 65 2.04 5.93 22.09
N ALA A 66 2.00 5.34 23.30
CA ALA A 66 0.81 5.31 24.13
C ALA A 66 0.36 6.71 24.57
N ASP A 67 1.29 7.53 25.04
CA ASP A 67 1.01 8.91 25.44
C ASP A 67 0.51 9.72 24.23
N ALA A 68 1.16 9.63 23.07
CA ALA A 68 0.74 10.36 21.87
C ALA A 68 -0.69 9.99 21.44
N PHE A 69 -1.04 8.71 21.42
CA PHE A 69 -2.39 8.27 21.04
C PHE A 69 -3.44 8.59 22.11
N ALA A 70 -3.12 8.43 23.39
CA ALA A 70 -4.05 8.81 24.47
C ALA A 70 -4.35 10.31 24.45
N LEU A 71 -3.33 11.14 24.27
CA LEU A 71 -3.50 12.60 24.18
C LEU A 71 -4.30 12.99 22.94
N ARG A 72 -4.07 12.33 21.80
CA ARG A 72 -4.90 12.54 20.61
C ARG A 72 -6.34 12.15 20.89
N HIS A 73 -6.60 10.97 21.43
CA HIS A 73 -7.96 10.52 21.75
C HIS A 73 -8.70 11.50 22.68
N ARG A 74 -8.01 12.02 23.71
CA ARG A 74 -8.59 12.96 24.66
C ARG A 74 -8.88 14.35 24.09
N PHE A 75 -7.97 14.88 23.29
CA PHE A 75 -8.00 16.29 22.88
C PHE A 75 -8.48 16.50 21.46
N HIS A 76 -8.76 15.45 20.69
CA HIS A 76 -9.22 15.51 19.32
C HIS A 76 -10.69 15.12 19.18
N ASP A 77 -11.53 16.10 18.83
CA ASP A 77 -12.91 15.90 18.41
C ASP A 77 -12.97 15.61 16.90
N GLU A 78 -13.45 14.42 16.55
CA GLU A 78 -13.56 13.98 15.15
C GLU A 78 -14.56 14.80 14.34
N LYS A 79 -15.63 15.33 14.95
CA LYS A 79 -16.63 16.13 14.24
C LYS A 79 -16.07 17.49 13.85
N VAL A 80 -15.34 18.13 14.77
CA VAL A 80 -14.64 19.38 14.48
C VAL A 80 -13.57 19.13 13.42
N ALA A 81 -12.80 18.05 13.56
CA ALA A 81 -11.78 17.69 12.56
C ALA A 81 -12.37 17.46 11.16
N ALA A 82 -13.48 16.75 11.06
CA ALA A 82 -14.17 16.49 9.79
C ALA A 82 -14.72 17.78 9.15
N ARG A 83 -15.26 18.70 9.96
CA ARG A 83 -15.78 19.99 9.49
C ARG A 83 -14.71 20.86 8.84
N TYR A 84 -13.50 20.90 9.41
CA TYR A 84 -12.40 21.75 8.93
C TYR A 84 -11.41 21.02 8.00
N ALA A 85 -11.66 19.75 7.68
CA ALA A 85 -10.76 18.90 6.91
C ALA A 85 -10.48 19.47 5.51
N PRO A 86 -9.20 19.66 5.12
CA PRO A 86 -8.85 20.06 3.77
C PRO A 86 -9.21 19.01 2.71
N GLN A 87 -9.44 19.45 1.48
CA GLN A 87 -9.76 18.57 0.35
C GLN A 87 -8.52 18.00 -0.35
N GLY A 88 -7.46 18.81 -0.50
CA GLY A 88 -6.22 18.40 -1.14
C GLY A 88 -5.27 17.67 -0.20
N GLN A 89 -4.50 16.72 -0.75
CA GLN A 89 -3.66 15.83 0.05
C GLN A 89 -2.57 16.57 0.85
N MET A 90 -1.87 17.54 0.24
CA MET A 90 -0.79 18.25 0.94
C MET A 90 -1.33 19.11 2.09
N ALA A 91 -2.45 19.80 1.85
CA ALA A 91 -3.12 20.57 2.90
C ALA A 91 -3.62 19.66 4.03
N ARG A 92 -4.16 18.47 3.70
CA ARG A 92 -4.59 17.48 4.69
C ARG A 92 -3.43 16.96 5.53
N ASP A 93 -2.32 16.58 4.89
CA ASP A 93 -1.13 16.10 5.60
C ASP A 93 -0.57 17.17 6.56
N LEU A 94 -0.50 18.44 6.12
CA LEU A 94 -0.12 19.58 6.95
C LEU A 94 -1.06 19.76 8.15
N TYR A 95 -2.37 19.74 7.88
CA TYR A 95 -3.40 19.90 8.89
C TYR A 95 -3.33 18.80 9.96
N GLU A 96 -3.24 17.54 9.55
CA GLU A 96 -3.15 16.39 10.46
C GLU A 96 -1.86 16.38 11.28
N ALA A 97 -0.73 16.76 10.68
CA ALA A 97 0.55 16.86 11.37
C ALA A 97 0.53 17.96 12.45
N MET A 98 -0.01 19.13 12.13
CA MET A 98 -0.16 20.24 13.08
C MET A 98 -1.16 19.90 14.19
N GLU A 99 -2.28 19.23 13.88
CA GLU A 99 -3.28 18.82 14.85
C GLU A 99 -2.74 17.74 15.82
N THR A 100 -1.94 16.82 15.32
CA THR A 100 -1.22 15.85 16.18
C THR A 100 -0.30 16.58 17.15
N ALA A 101 0.48 17.55 16.65
CA ALA A 101 1.38 18.35 17.47
C ALA A 101 0.63 19.17 18.53
N ARG A 102 -0.56 19.72 18.21
CA ARG A 102 -1.43 20.40 19.18
C ARG A 102 -1.84 19.47 20.31
N CYS A 103 -2.41 18.30 20.00
CA CYS A 103 -2.88 17.36 21.02
C CYS A 103 -1.75 16.95 21.98
N GLU A 104 -0.57 16.67 21.41
CA GLU A 104 0.63 16.34 22.20
C GLU A 104 1.08 17.52 23.08
N ALA A 105 1.07 18.74 22.55
CA ALA A 105 1.48 19.94 23.27
C ALA A 105 0.52 20.32 24.41
N VAL A 106 -0.80 20.25 24.17
CA VAL A 106 -1.83 20.49 25.19
C VAL A 106 -1.67 19.48 26.33
N GLY A 107 -1.54 18.20 26.01
CA GLY A 107 -1.31 17.17 27.03
C GLY A 107 0.00 17.34 27.79
N ALA A 108 1.06 17.82 27.15
CA ALA A 108 2.35 18.08 27.78
C ALA A 108 2.31 19.25 28.78
N ARG A 109 1.38 20.21 28.64
CA ARG A 109 1.21 21.32 29.61
C ARG A 109 0.77 20.81 30.98
N ASP A 110 -0.20 19.91 30.99
CA ASP A 110 -0.74 19.33 32.23
C ASP A 110 0.09 18.14 32.73
N MET A 111 0.72 17.40 31.81
CA MET A 111 1.52 16.22 32.11
C MET A 111 2.93 16.32 31.48
N PRO A 112 3.87 17.09 32.07
CA PRO A 112 5.19 17.34 31.46
C PRO A 112 6.02 16.08 31.19
N GLY A 113 5.72 14.97 31.87
CA GLY A 113 6.38 13.67 31.64
C GLY A 113 6.07 13.06 30.27
N THR A 114 4.94 13.39 29.65
CA THR A 114 4.56 12.88 28.32
C THR A 114 5.45 13.47 27.23
N ALA A 115 5.90 14.72 27.38
CA ALA A 115 6.79 15.37 26.43
C ALA A 115 8.06 14.54 26.19
N GLY A 116 8.71 14.09 27.27
CA GLY A 116 9.93 13.27 27.18
C GLY A 116 9.69 11.88 26.56
N ASN A 117 8.54 11.27 26.81
CA ASN A 117 8.20 9.97 26.20
C ASN A 117 7.94 10.15 24.70
N ILE A 118 7.20 11.19 24.31
CA ILE A 118 6.91 11.46 22.91
C ILE A 118 8.18 11.92 22.16
N ASP A 119 9.09 12.66 22.81
CA ASP A 119 10.40 12.98 22.25
C ASP A 119 11.19 11.70 21.90
N ALA A 120 11.12 10.67 22.75
CA ALA A 120 11.75 9.37 22.47
C ALA A 120 11.11 8.66 21.26
N LYS A 121 9.78 8.68 21.15
CA LYS A 121 9.04 8.16 19.97
C LYS A 121 9.47 8.90 18.69
N ILE A 122 9.44 10.23 18.70
CA ILE A 122 9.82 11.08 17.56
C ILE A 122 11.27 10.82 17.15
N GLY A 123 12.18 10.69 18.12
CA GLY A 123 13.59 10.39 17.86
C GLY A 123 13.79 9.07 17.12
N ALA A 124 13.15 7.99 17.61
CA ALA A 124 13.23 6.67 17.00
C ALA A 124 12.60 6.65 15.58
N GLU A 125 11.47 7.32 15.37
CA GLU A 125 10.84 7.44 14.05
C GLU A 125 11.70 8.24 13.07
N ALA A 126 12.27 9.36 13.52
CA ALA A 126 13.14 10.20 12.69
C ALA A 126 14.44 9.49 12.32
N GLU A 127 15.02 8.70 13.23
CA GLU A 127 16.16 7.85 12.94
C GLU A 127 15.84 6.77 11.92
N ARG A 128 14.74 6.02 12.11
CA ARG A 128 14.29 4.99 11.15
C ARG A 128 14.05 5.55 9.75
N ARG A 129 13.57 6.79 9.64
CA ARG A 129 13.33 7.47 8.36
C ARG A 129 14.59 8.13 7.77
N GLY A 130 15.74 8.05 8.44
CA GLY A 130 17.00 8.62 7.94
C GLY A 130 17.03 10.15 7.92
N TYR A 131 16.19 10.81 8.72
CA TYR A 131 16.04 12.27 8.71
C TYR A 131 17.33 13.04 9.06
N GLY A 132 18.24 12.42 9.82
CA GLY A 132 19.54 13.01 10.11
C GLY A 132 20.50 13.12 8.91
N ALA A 133 20.27 12.35 7.84
CA ALA A 133 21.11 12.39 6.65
C ALA A 133 20.67 13.44 5.62
N ILE A 134 19.46 13.98 5.75
CA ILE A 134 18.88 14.93 4.78
C ILE A 134 19.60 16.28 4.85
N ARG A 135 19.93 16.84 3.69
CA ARG A 135 20.66 18.12 3.55
C ARG A 135 19.87 19.21 2.85
N GLN A 136 18.82 18.87 2.11
CA GLN A 136 18.02 19.81 1.34
C GLN A 136 16.57 19.77 1.82
N ALA A 137 15.90 20.93 1.88
CA ALA A 137 14.52 21.03 2.33
C ALA A 137 13.57 20.17 1.48
N GLN A 138 13.75 20.16 0.16
CA GLN A 138 12.93 19.39 -0.78
C GLN A 138 12.90 17.87 -0.55
N ASP A 139 13.93 17.33 0.12
CA ASP A 139 14.02 15.90 0.45
C ASP A 139 13.37 15.59 1.81
N ALA A 140 13.03 16.61 2.60
CA ALA A 140 12.39 16.48 3.90
C ALA A 140 10.86 16.72 3.78
N PRO A 141 10.00 15.90 4.42
CA PRO A 141 8.55 16.11 4.37
C PRO A 141 8.11 17.40 5.05
N LEU A 142 7.53 18.33 4.28
CA LEU A 142 7.05 19.62 4.77
C LEU A 142 6.00 19.48 5.89
N ALA A 143 5.06 18.54 5.75
CA ALA A 143 4.02 18.29 6.76
C ALA A 143 4.62 17.92 8.13
N GLN A 144 5.65 17.05 8.16
CA GLN A 144 6.30 16.69 9.42
C GLN A 144 7.09 17.85 9.99
N ALA A 145 7.76 18.63 9.14
CA ALA A 145 8.47 19.83 9.59
C ALA A 145 7.52 20.87 10.21
N ALA A 146 6.33 21.07 9.63
CA ALA A 146 5.30 21.95 10.19
C ALA A 146 4.79 21.45 11.55
N GLY A 147 4.49 20.15 11.68
CA GLY A 147 4.10 19.55 12.96
C GLY A 147 5.19 19.68 14.03
N TYR A 148 6.46 19.44 13.66
CA TYR A 148 7.61 19.63 14.54
C TYR A 148 7.77 21.09 14.98
N LEU A 149 7.61 22.05 14.07
CA LEU A 149 7.69 23.47 14.40
C LEU A 149 6.57 23.89 15.36
N VAL A 150 5.32 23.47 15.11
CA VAL A 150 4.19 23.74 16.01
C VAL A 150 4.46 23.17 17.40
N ARG A 151 4.95 21.93 17.50
CA ARG A 151 5.31 21.30 18.78
C ARG A 151 6.41 22.08 19.50
N HIS A 152 7.46 22.47 18.79
CA HIS A 152 8.58 23.24 19.33
C HIS A 152 8.11 24.60 19.89
N LEU A 153 7.29 25.33 19.14
CA LEU A 153 6.72 26.61 19.57
C LEU A 153 5.77 26.45 20.76
N ALA A 154 4.87 25.46 20.72
CA ALA A 154 3.86 25.25 21.75
C ALA A 154 4.42 24.75 23.10
N THR A 155 5.53 24.01 23.06
CA THR A 155 6.15 23.42 24.26
C THR A 155 7.42 24.15 24.71
N GLY A 156 8.04 24.96 23.84
CA GLY A 156 9.32 25.62 24.11
C GLY A 156 10.50 24.67 24.27
N ARG A 157 10.38 23.42 23.80
CA ARG A 157 11.39 22.36 23.96
C ARG A 157 12.09 22.08 22.64
N ASP A 158 13.37 21.72 22.73
CA ASP A 158 14.13 21.24 21.58
C ASP A 158 13.68 19.84 21.16
N LEU A 159 13.73 19.58 19.85
CA LEU A 159 13.40 18.26 19.30
C LEU A 159 14.62 17.33 19.32
N PRO A 160 14.41 16.01 19.23
CA PRO A 160 15.50 15.06 18.96
C PRO A 160 16.27 15.44 17.69
N ALA A 161 17.60 15.24 17.69
CA ALA A 161 18.51 15.77 16.66
C ALA A 161 18.07 15.49 15.20
N ASN A 162 17.58 14.27 14.90
CA ASN A 162 17.13 13.91 13.56
C ASN A 162 15.84 14.63 13.14
N ALA A 163 14.90 14.84 14.07
CA ALA A 163 13.67 15.58 13.83
C ALA A 163 13.93 17.09 13.77
N GLN A 164 14.83 17.58 14.62
CA GLN A 164 15.33 18.95 14.63
C GLN A 164 15.92 19.33 13.26
N ASN A 165 16.71 18.44 12.64
CA ASN A 165 17.26 18.67 11.30
C ASN A 165 16.16 18.93 10.25
N VAL A 166 15.10 18.12 10.24
CA VAL A 166 13.96 18.29 9.31
C VAL A 166 13.23 19.61 9.54
N MET A 167 13.01 19.96 10.81
CA MET A 167 12.38 21.23 11.16
C MET A 167 13.26 22.41 10.71
N ASP A 168 14.56 22.40 11.01
CA ASP A 168 15.46 23.52 10.73
C ASP A 168 15.69 23.74 9.22
N LEU A 169 15.58 22.70 8.38
CA LEU A 169 15.62 22.84 6.93
C LEU A 169 14.43 23.64 6.37
N TRP A 170 13.24 23.51 6.99
CA TRP A 170 12.01 24.16 6.54
C TRP A 170 11.65 25.41 7.36
N ARG A 171 12.21 25.56 8.56
CA ARG A 171 11.94 26.66 9.49
C ARG A 171 12.05 28.04 8.83
N PRO A 172 13.12 28.38 8.08
CA PRO A 172 13.23 29.71 7.47
C PRO A 172 12.07 30.02 6.52
N PHE A 173 11.64 29.02 5.74
CA PHE A 173 10.51 29.16 4.82
C PHE A 173 9.18 29.31 5.57
N ILE A 174 8.92 28.48 6.58
CA ILE A 174 7.65 28.53 7.34
C ILE A 174 7.55 29.84 8.14
N GLU A 175 8.63 30.29 8.77
CA GLU A 175 8.65 31.55 9.53
C GLU A 175 8.50 32.78 8.61
N GLU A 176 9.09 32.74 7.41
CA GLU A 176 8.93 33.82 6.43
C GLU A 176 7.48 33.93 5.92
N GLN A 177 6.84 32.80 5.61
CA GLN A 177 5.49 32.81 5.04
C GLN A 177 4.39 32.94 6.10
N ALA A 178 4.51 32.21 7.22
CA ALA A 178 3.44 32.04 8.21
C ALA A 178 3.83 32.49 9.63
N GLY A 179 4.98 33.12 9.84
CA GLY A 179 5.46 33.51 11.17
C GLY A 179 4.52 34.47 11.92
N GLY A 180 3.83 35.36 11.20
CA GLY A 180 2.81 36.23 11.80
C GLY A 180 1.61 35.46 12.35
N THR A 181 1.13 34.46 11.59
CA THR A 181 0.02 33.58 11.98
C THR A 181 0.43 32.64 13.12
N LEU A 182 1.65 32.10 13.09
CA LEU A 182 2.17 31.25 14.16
C LEU A 182 2.38 32.01 15.49
N GLY A 183 2.46 33.34 15.46
CA GLY A 183 2.56 34.17 16.67
C GLY A 183 1.33 34.10 17.58
N THR A 184 0.16 33.70 17.06
CA THR A 184 -1.08 33.52 17.85
C THR A 184 -1.34 32.07 18.23
N LEU A 185 -0.37 31.18 18.03
CA LEU A 185 -0.49 29.75 18.31
C LEU A 185 -0.96 29.48 19.74
N ASP A 186 -0.34 30.14 20.73
CA ASP A 186 -0.62 29.88 22.15
C ASP A 186 -2.08 30.14 22.56
N ASP A 187 -2.73 31.11 21.92
CA ASP A 187 -4.12 31.48 22.17
C ASP A 187 -5.09 30.42 21.61
N ALA A 188 -4.67 29.67 20.58
CA ALA A 188 -5.50 28.71 19.87
C ALA A 188 -5.33 27.26 20.36
N LEU A 189 -4.25 26.91 21.07
CA LEU A 189 -3.94 25.50 21.40
C LEU A 189 -5.06 24.78 22.18
N ALA A 190 -5.74 25.48 23.09
CA ALA A 190 -6.76 24.91 23.96
C ALA A 190 -8.11 24.68 23.26
N ASP A 191 -8.38 25.37 22.14
CA ASP A 191 -9.63 25.27 21.38
C ASP A 191 -9.35 24.69 19.99
N GLN A 192 -9.84 23.49 19.74
CA GLN A 192 -9.60 22.79 18.48
C GLN A 192 -10.19 23.54 17.26
N ALA A 193 -11.33 24.22 17.38
CA ALA A 193 -11.89 24.98 16.26
C ALA A 193 -11.07 26.25 15.99
N ALA A 194 -10.61 26.93 17.04
CA ALA A 194 -9.69 28.05 16.89
C ALA A 194 -8.37 27.61 16.25
N PHE A 195 -7.81 26.48 16.67
CA PHE A 195 -6.62 25.92 16.07
C PHE A 195 -6.85 25.46 14.63
N ALA A 196 -8.02 24.89 14.31
CA ALA A 196 -8.34 24.48 12.95
C ALA A 196 -8.33 25.67 11.98
N ARG A 197 -8.87 26.83 12.39
CA ARG A 197 -8.78 28.07 11.61
C ARG A 197 -7.35 28.55 11.46
N LEU A 198 -6.56 28.52 12.53
CA LEU A 198 -5.14 28.87 12.50
C LEU A 198 -4.37 27.96 11.54
N ALA A 199 -4.57 26.64 11.62
CA ALA A 199 -3.95 25.66 10.74
C ALA A 199 -4.33 25.91 9.27
N ARG A 200 -5.60 26.19 8.97
CA ARG A 200 -6.04 26.57 7.61
C ARG A 200 -5.40 27.87 7.13
N GLN A 201 -5.25 28.87 8.00
CA GLN A 201 -4.52 30.10 7.67
C GLN A 201 -3.04 29.82 7.38
N VAL A 202 -2.35 29.03 8.21
CA VAL A 202 -0.95 28.63 7.97
C VAL A 202 -0.80 27.91 6.64
N ILE A 203 -1.70 26.97 6.31
CA ILE A 203 -1.68 26.25 5.02
C ILE A 203 -1.86 27.21 3.84
N ARG A 204 -2.75 28.20 3.96
CA ARG A 204 -2.94 29.25 2.96
C ARG A 204 -1.69 30.12 2.80
N ASP A 205 -1.08 30.52 3.91
CA ASP A 205 0.16 31.33 3.92
C ASP A 205 1.33 30.59 3.28
N LEU A 206 1.41 29.26 3.48
CA LEU A 206 2.40 28.39 2.83
C LEU A 206 2.16 28.18 1.33
N GLY A 207 1.10 28.75 0.76
CA GLY A 207 0.79 28.67 -0.67
C GLY A 207 -0.06 27.47 -1.09
N TYR A 208 -0.69 26.77 -0.13
CA TYR A 208 -1.56 25.62 -0.39
C TYR A 208 -3.05 25.92 -0.14
N GLY A 209 -3.44 27.19 -0.21
CA GLY A 209 -4.82 27.62 0.05
C GLY A 209 -5.85 27.06 -0.93
N ASP A 210 -5.44 26.78 -2.17
CA ASP A 210 -6.27 26.14 -3.20
C ASP A 210 -6.69 24.70 -2.84
N GLN A 211 -5.96 24.05 -1.92
CA GLN A 211 -6.23 22.70 -1.45
C GLN A 211 -7.12 22.64 -0.20
N LEU A 212 -7.53 23.77 0.37
CA LEU A 212 -8.34 23.83 1.59
C LEU A 212 -9.82 23.47 1.35
N GLY A 213 -10.33 23.72 0.14
CA GLY A 213 -11.76 23.69 -0.14
C GLY A 213 -12.50 24.89 0.46
N ASP A 214 -13.82 24.78 0.53
CA ASP A 214 -14.69 25.84 1.06
C ASP A 214 -14.43 26.11 2.54
N ASP A 215 -14.63 27.36 2.96
CA ASP A 215 -14.48 27.76 4.35
C ASP A 215 -15.73 27.36 5.15
N PRO A 216 -15.63 26.42 6.10
CA PRO A 216 -16.80 25.90 6.82
C PRO A 216 -17.41 26.89 7.81
N ASP A 217 -16.83 28.07 8.00
CA ASP A 217 -17.38 29.16 8.82
C ASP A 217 -17.97 30.31 7.99
N MET A 218 -17.89 30.25 6.65
CA MET A 218 -18.67 31.14 5.80
C MET A 218 -20.09 30.58 5.76
N GLU A 219 -21.07 31.36 6.22
CA GLU A 219 -22.49 31.06 5.98
C GLU A 219 -22.72 31.06 4.45
N ASP A 220 -23.46 30.06 3.95
CA ASP A 220 -23.93 30.02 2.56
C ASP A 220 -24.83 31.24 2.26
N GLU A 221 -24.24 32.40 1.97
CA GLU A 221 -24.94 33.51 1.31
C GLU A 221 -25.11 33.20 -0.19
N ALA A 222 -25.81 32.10 -0.54
CA ALA A 222 -26.32 31.86 -1.89
C ALA A 222 -27.32 30.68 -1.98
N GLU A 223 -28.48 30.78 -1.34
CA GLU A 223 -29.72 30.25 -1.93
C GLU A 223 -30.78 31.36 -1.98
N GLY A 224 -30.51 32.33 -2.86
CA GLY A 224 -31.50 33.27 -3.36
C GLY A 224 -31.78 32.96 -4.82
N ASP A 225 -32.89 32.27 -5.06
CA ASP A 225 -33.79 32.40 -6.22
C ASP A 225 -33.12 32.54 -7.61
N ASP A 226 -33.02 31.43 -8.33
CA ASP A 226 -33.27 31.47 -9.77
C ASP A 226 -34.10 30.24 -10.16
N THR A 227 -35.42 30.48 -10.18
CA THR A 227 -36.41 29.66 -10.85
C THR A 227 -36.01 29.35 -12.30
N ALA A 228 -35.90 28.08 -12.65
CA ALA A 228 -36.18 27.60 -14.00
C ALA A 228 -36.91 26.25 -13.92
N THR A 229 -38.23 26.36 -13.85
CA THR A 229 -39.20 25.33 -14.22
C THR A 229 -38.96 24.83 -15.63
N GLU A 230 -38.73 23.52 -15.78
CA GLU A 230 -39.28 22.75 -16.91
C GLU A 230 -39.87 21.45 -16.34
N GLU A 231 -41.19 21.45 -16.20
CA GLU A 231 -42.03 20.28 -16.12
C GLU A 231 -42.05 19.60 -17.49
N GLU A 232 -41.72 18.31 -17.59
CA GLU A 232 -42.42 17.41 -18.53
C GLU A 232 -42.54 15.99 -17.94
N GLU A 233 -43.78 15.72 -17.52
CA GLU A 233 -44.56 14.49 -17.65
C GLU A 233 -43.93 13.12 -17.30
N SER A 234 -44.43 12.57 -16.17
CA SER A 234 -44.59 11.12 -15.99
C SER A 234 -45.78 10.60 -16.81
N PRO A 235 -45.85 9.28 -17.05
CA PRO A 235 -46.99 8.57 -16.44
C PRO A 235 -46.67 7.19 -15.85
N ASP A 236 -47.26 6.97 -14.66
CA ASP A 236 -47.82 5.75 -14.04
C ASP A 236 -47.20 4.39 -14.36
N SER A 237 -46.85 3.55 -13.38
CA SER A 237 -47.70 2.88 -12.36
C SER A 237 -46.73 1.99 -11.53
N GLU A 238 -46.89 1.58 -10.27
CA GLU A 238 -48.05 1.16 -9.48
C GLU A 238 -47.65 1.05 -7.98
N GLU A 239 -48.67 0.90 -7.15
CA GLU A 239 -48.79 0.93 -5.67
C GLU A 239 -47.81 0.09 -4.79
N GLY A 240 -47.35 0.71 -3.68
CA GLY A 240 -47.69 0.32 -2.29
C GLY A 240 -46.94 -0.83 -1.59
N GLN A 241 -46.12 -0.50 -0.57
CA GLN A 241 -46.32 -0.86 0.86
C GLN A 241 -45.14 -0.43 1.76
N GLU A 242 -45.50 0.03 2.96
CA GLU A 242 -44.65 0.52 4.05
C GLU A 242 -44.00 -0.60 4.90
N GLU A 243 -42.73 -0.35 5.29
CA GLU A 243 -42.04 -0.65 6.58
C GLU A 243 -41.83 -2.12 7.04
N PRO A 244 -40.88 -2.43 7.96
CA PRO A 244 -39.87 -1.58 8.61
C PRO A 244 -38.42 -2.16 8.66
N ASP A 245 -37.54 -1.28 9.13
CA ASP A 245 -36.27 -1.47 9.84
C ASP A 245 -36.12 -2.78 10.64
N GLU A 246 -34.98 -3.49 10.46
CA GLU A 246 -34.36 -4.28 11.53
C GLU A 246 -32.83 -4.30 11.36
N SER A 247 -32.20 -3.80 12.41
CA SER A 247 -30.78 -3.72 12.73
C SER A 247 -30.11 -5.07 13.01
N ASP A 248 -28.78 -5.04 12.89
CA ASP A 248 -27.78 -5.93 13.51
C ASP A 248 -27.71 -7.39 13.07
N ALA A 249 -26.62 -7.73 12.35
CA ALA A 249 -25.49 -8.41 12.97
C ALA A 249 -24.38 -8.76 11.96
N ALA A 250 -23.16 -8.77 12.50
CA ALA A 250 -21.97 -9.49 12.05
C ALA A 250 -21.06 -8.79 11.03
N ALA A 251 -20.10 -8.08 11.63
CA ALA A 251 -18.74 -7.92 11.15
C ALA A 251 -18.01 -9.27 10.98
N GLU A 252 -16.84 -9.17 10.31
CA GLU A 252 -15.76 -10.17 10.15
C GLU A 252 -15.97 -11.18 9.00
N GLN A 253 -15.07 -11.36 8.01
CA GLN A 253 -13.62 -11.45 8.10
C GLN A 253 -12.95 -11.31 6.71
N THR A 254 -11.94 -10.45 6.63
CA THR A 254 -10.78 -10.49 5.71
C THR A 254 -9.62 -10.05 6.63
N GLN A 255 -8.44 -10.67 6.71
CA GLN A 255 -7.61 -11.25 5.67
C GLN A 255 -6.37 -11.87 6.36
N GLU A 256 -5.95 -13.05 5.92
CA GLU A 256 -4.58 -13.58 6.02
C GLU A 256 -4.20 -13.95 4.57
N GLN A 257 -2.99 -13.83 4.03
CA GLN A 257 -1.66 -13.58 4.56
C GLN A 257 -0.81 -13.12 3.36
N GLN A 258 0.16 -12.26 3.60
CA GLN A 258 1.29 -12.03 2.71
C GLN A 258 2.52 -12.03 3.61
N ASP A 259 3.53 -12.83 3.28
CA ASP A 259 4.87 -12.62 3.81
C ASP A 259 5.95 -13.02 2.78
N ASP A 260 7.00 -12.22 2.86
CA ASP A 260 8.16 -12.02 2.01
C ASP A 260 9.22 -13.15 2.05
N ALA A 261 10.14 -13.12 1.07
CA ALA A 261 11.58 -12.94 1.38
C ALA A 261 12.44 -12.81 0.11
N ALA A 262 13.33 -11.81 0.14
CA ALA A 262 14.34 -11.50 -0.86
C ALA A 262 15.74 -12.02 -0.46
N GLU A 263 16.50 -12.34 -1.52
CA GLU A 263 17.94 -12.15 -1.74
C GLU A 263 19.03 -12.86 -0.91
N ALA A 264 20.05 -13.24 -1.67
CA ALA A 264 21.27 -13.94 -1.32
C ALA A 264 22.48 -12.98 -1.26
N GLU A 265 23.51 -13.32 -0.49
CA GLU A 265 24.90 -12.97 -0.84
C GLU A 265 25.94 -13.94 -0.22
N VAL A 266 27.15 -13.89 -0.77
CA VAL A 266 28.12 -14.96 -0.99
C VAL A 266 29.32 -14.88 -0.02
N SER A 267 30.03 -16.00 0.22
CA SER A 267 31.47 -15.96 0.49
C SER A 267 32.20 -17.25 0.04
N MET A 268 33.46 -17.06 -0.36
CA MET A 268 34.33 -17.91 -1.17
C MET A 268 35.31 -18.80 -0.36
N ASP A 269 35.55 -19.99 -0.92
CA ASP A 269 36.82 -20.71 -1.16
C ASP A 269 37.76 -21.15 -0.01
N SER A 270 38.11 -22.45 -0.02
CA SER A 270 39.46 -22.93 0.34
C SER A 270 39.72 -24.33 -0.22
N GLU A 271 40.90 -24.47 -0.81
CA GLU A 271 41.47 -25.59 -1.57
C GLU A 271 41.64 -26.91 -0.79
N ALA A 272 41.70 -28.03 -1.52
CA ALA A 272 42.79 -29.00 -1.38
C ALA A 272 42.77 -30.01 -2.54
N ASP A 273 43.69 -29.78 -3.48
CA ASP A 273 44.18 -30.76 -4.45
C ASP A 273 45.10 -31.78 -3.74
N LYS A 274 44.96 -33.08 -4.02
CA LYS A 274 45.97 -34.12 -3.77
C LYS A 274 45.61 -35.42 -4.51
N GLU A 275 46.40 -35.70 -5.53
CA GLU A 275 46.55 -36.97 -6.23
C GLU A 275 46.87 -38.14 -5.28
N GLU A 276 46.33 -39.33 -5.54
CA GLU A 276 47.10 -40.53 -5.93
C GLU A 276 46.13 -41.69 -6.24
N GLY A 277 46.41 -42.42 -7.32
CA GLY A 277 45.49 -43.34 -7.96
C GLY A 277 45.46 -44.77 -7.41
N GLU A 278 44.41 -45.48 -7.81
CA GLU A 278 44.41 -46.92 -8.05
C GLU A 278 43.36 -47.21 -9.12
N GLU A 279 43.82 -47.61 -10.32
CA GLU A 279 42.99 -48.38 -11.25
C GLU A 279 42.55 -49.66 -10.54
N THR A 280 41.28 -50.05 -10.60
CA THR A 280 40.80 -51.30 -11.22
C THR A 280 39.27 -51.40 -11.06
N GLU A 281 38.64 -51.99 -12.09
CA GLU A 281 37.29 -52.55 -12.16
C GLU A 281 36.16 -51.60 -12.61
N LEU A 282 35.85 -51.69 -13.91
CA LEU A 282 34.56 -51.33 -14.49
C LEU A 282 33.49 -52.34 -14.03
N PRO A 283 32.39 -51.91 -13.38
CA PRO A 283 31.19 -52.72 -13.28
C PRO A 283 30.09 -52.16 -14.21
N ASP A 284 29.64 -53.04 -15.09
CA ASP A 284 28.32 -53.14 -15.71
C ASP A 284 27.48 -51.89 -16.01
N SER A 285 27.16 -51.78 -17.30
CA SER A 285 26.00 -51.07 -17.89
C SER A 285 24.92 -50.65 -16.89
N GLU A 286 24.96 -49.38 -16.47
CA GLU A 286 23.81 -48.77 -15.81
C GLU A 286 22.68 -48.57 -16.83
N ALA A 287 21.52 -49.09 -16.45
CA ALA A 287 20.25 -48.92 -17.13
C ALA A 287 19.92 -47.43 -17.33
N PRO A 288 19.03 -47.07 -18.28
CA PRO A 288 18.63 -45.68 -18.47
C PRO A 288 18.18 -45.07 -17.14
N LEU A 289 18.78 -43.93 -16.77
CA LEU A 289 18.39 -43.11 -15.63
C LEU A 289 16.87 -43.03 -15.58
N GLU A 290 16.27 -43.46 -14.46
CA GLU A 290 14.84 -43.28 -14.24
C GLU A 290 14.50 -41.81 -14.50
N PRO A 291 13.42 -41.52 -15.25
CA PRO A 291 13.02 -40.15 -15.51
C PRO A 291 12.87 -39.42 -14.16
N PRO A 292 13.25 -38.13 -14.10
CA PRO A 292 13.15 -37.37 -12.86
C PRO A 292 11.72 -37.49 -12.31
N PRO A 293 11.55 -37.54 -10.97
CA PRO A 293 10.24 -37.62 -10.37
C PRO A 293 9.35 -36.49 -10.90
N PRO A 294 8.05 -36.75 -11.11
CA PRO A 294 7.12 -35.73 -11.59
C PRO A 294 7.17 -34.51 -10.66
N ALA A 295 7.06 -33.32 -11.23
CA ALA A 295 7.04 -32.08 -10.48
C ALA A 295 5.96 -32.13 -9.38
N PRO A 296 6.23 -31.57 -8.19
CA PRO A 296 5.25 -31.53 -7.12
C PRO A 296 4.00 -30.77 -7.55
N HIS A 297 2.84 -31.14 -7.02
CA HIS A 297 1.57 -30.46 -7.34
C HIS A 297 1.49 -29.03 -6.81
N SER A 298 2.35 -28.66 -5.86
CA SER A 298 2.46 -27.32 -5.30
C SER A 298 3.91 -27.05 -4.90
N ASP A 299 4.46 -25.94 -5.38
CA ASP A 299 5.76 -25.43 -4.92
C ASP A 299 5.63 -24.70 -3.57
N ALA A 300 4.43 -24.25 -3.21
CA ALA A 300 4.18 -23.47 -1.99
C ALA A 300 3.96 -24.34 -0.74
N ASP A 301 3.42 -25.55 -0.90
CA ASP A 301 3.22 -26.49 0.19
C ASP A 301 3.65 -27.90 -0.24
N PRO A 302 4.82 -28.37 0.23
CA PRO A 302 5.32 -29.71 -0.04
C PRO A 302 4.41 -30.85 0.42
N ASN A 303 3.47 -30.58 1.34
CA ASN A 303 2.52 -31.57 1.86
C ASN A 303 1.18 -31.56 1.11
N TYR A 304 1.04 -30.71 0.09
CA TYR A 304 -0.20 -30.63 -0.68
C TYR A 304 -0.41 -31.88 -1.54
N ALA A 305 -1.30 -32.75 -1.07
CA ALA A 305 -1.66 -33.98 -1.77
C ALA A 305 -2.91 -33.77 -2.64
N VAL A 306 -2.90 -34.34 -3.84
CA VAL A 306 -4.03 -34.33 -4.77
C VAL A 306 -4.48 -35.78 -4.99
N TYR A 307 -5.79 -36.03 -4.88
CA TYR A 307 -6.33 -37.37 -5.10
C TYR A 307 -6.18 -37.82 -6.57
N THR A 308 -6.59 -36.94 -7.48
CA THR A 308 -6.45 -37.11 -8.93
C THR A 308 -6.52 -35.75 -9.62
N THR A 309 -5.81 -35.62 -10.74
CA THR A 309 -5.87 -34.49 -11.68
C THR A 309 -6.65 -34.83 -12.94
N ASP A 310 -7.20 -36.05 -13.07
CA ASP A 310 -7.85 -36.55 -14.29
C ASP A 310 -9.05 -35.70 -14.74
N PHE A 311 -9.62 -34.93 -13.80
CA PHE A 311 -10.83 -34.14 -14.00
C PHE A 311 -10.58 -32.63 -13.95
N ASP A 312 -9.32 -32.21 -13.77
CA ASP A 312 -8.94 -30.81 -13.87
C ASP A 312 -8.99 -30.36 -15.33
N GLU A 313 -9.43 -29.13 -15.57
CA GLU A 313 -9.53 -28.59 -16.93
C GLU A 313 -8.91 -27.19 -17.05
N GLU A 314 -8.30 -26.94 -18.20
CA GLU A 314 -7.91 -25.61 -18.66
C GLU A 314 -8.78 -25.27 -19.88
N ILE A 315 -9.49 -24.16 -19.82
CA ILE A 315 -10.47 -23.78 -20.84
C ILE A 315 -10.37 -22.30 -21.17
N LYS A 316 -10.62 -21.93 -22.42
CA LYS A 316 -10.67 -20.52 -22.83
C LYS A 316 -12.05 -19.93 -22.51
N ALA A 317 -12.10 -18.64 -22.21
CA ALA A 317 -13.36 -17.94 -21.96
C ALA A 317 -14.35 -18.07 -23.15
N GLU A 318 -13.83 -18.08 -24.38
CA GLU A 318 -14.60 -18.26 -25.63
C GLU A 318 -15.29 -19.63 -25.74
N GLU A 319 -14.84 -20.62 -24.98
CA GLU A 319 -15.41 -21.98 -24.96
C GLU A 319 -16.43 -22.16 -23.83
N LEU A 320 -16.52 -21.22 -22.88
CA LEU A 320 -17.44 -21.26 -21.75
C LEU A 320 -18.78 -20.58 -22.02
N ALA A 321 -18.82 -19.61 -22.92
CA ALA A 321 -20.04 -18.88 -23.28
C ALA A 321 -20.06 -18.56 -24.78
N GLU A 322 -21.27 -18.41 -25.34
CA GLU A 322 -21.43 -18.04 -26.74
C GLU A 322 -20.96 -16.60 -27.00
N ALA A 323 -20.49 -16.31 -28.22
CA ALA A 323 -19.96 -15.00 -28.57
C ALA A 323 -20.94 -13.84 -28.29
N ALA A 324 -22.23 -14.04 -28.58
CA ALA A 324 -23.27 -13.04 -28.31
C ALA A 324 -23.48 -12.78 -26.80
N GLU A 325 -23.31 -13.82 -25.98
CA GLU A 325 -23.39 -13.69 -24.52
C GLU A 325 -22.17 -12.93 -23.97
N LEU A 326 -20.96 -13.26 -24.43
CA LEU A 326 -19.74 -12.54 -24.08
C LEU A 326 -19.82 -11.06 -24.45
N GLU A 327 -20.36 -10.72 -25.62
CA GLU A 327 -20.58 -9.34 -26.03
C GLU A 327 -21.56 -8.61 -25.10
N ARG A 328 -22.67 -9.25 -24.72
CA ARG A 328 -23.65 -8.69 -23.78
C ARG A 328 -23.03 -8.45 -22.41
N LEU A 329 -22.32 -9.43 -21.86
CA LEU A 329 -21.66 -9.31 -20.56
C LEU A 329 -20.55 -8.25 -20.59
N ARG A 330 -19.83 -8.15 -21.71
CA ARG A 330 -18.84 -7.10 -21.92
C ARG A 330 -19.48 -5.71 -21.93
N ALA A 331 -20.63 -5.54 -22.55
CA ALA A 331 -21.34 -4.26 -22.56
C ALA A 331 -21.75 -3.82 -21.14
N TYR A 332 -22.16 -4.78 -20.30
CA TYR A 332 -22.44 -4.51 -18.88
C TYR A 332 -21.18 -4.05 -18.12
N LEU A 333 -20.04 -4.70 -18.32
CA LEU A 333 -18.76 -4.29 -17.74
C LEU A 333 -18.33 -2.90 -18.24
N ASP A 334 -18.53 -2.59 -19.52
CA ASP A 334 -18.20 -1.29 -20.10
C ASP A 334 -19.01 -0.15 -19.46
N GLN A 335 -20.29 -0.37 -19.14
CA GLN A 335 -21.13 0.61 -18.45
C GLN A 335 -20.57 0.95 -17.05
N GLN A 336 -20.04 -0.05 -16.33
CA GLN A 336 -19.41 0.17 -15.03
C GLN A 336 -18.03 0.85 -15.15
N LEU A 337 -17.36 0.76 -16.31
CA LEU A 337 -16.07 1.39 -16.58
C LEU A 337 -16.18 2.88 -16.94
N GLU A 338 -17.34 3.35 -17.39
CA GLU A 338 -17.54 4.73 -17.89
C GLU A 338 -17.03 5.81 -16.92
N PRO A 339 -17.38 5.77 -15.60
CA PRO A 339 -16.92 6.78 -14.64
C PRO A 339 -15.40 6.79 -14.44
N LEU A 340 -14.73 5.66 -14.70
CA LEU A 340 -13.31 5.46 -14.40
C LEU A 340 -12.39 5.77 -15.59
N LYS A 341 -12.91 5.93 -16.82
CA LYS A 341 -12.11 6.17 -18.04
C LYS A 341 -11.08 7.31 -17.90
N GLY A 342 -11.45 8.39 -17.21
CA GLY A 342 -10.57 9.53 -16.96
C GLY A 342 -9.40 9.22 -16.01
N ALA A 343 -9.63 8.39 -14.99
CA ALA A 343 -8.58 7.95 -14.06
C ALA A 343 -7.57 7.01 -14.74
N VAL A 344 -8.06 6.07 -15.57
CA VAL A 344 -7.23 5.13 -16.34
C VAL A 344 -6.21 5.84 -17.21
N SER A 345 -6.65 6.87 -17.95
CA SER A 345 -5.78 7.61 -18.85
C SER A 345 -4.66 8.35 -18.09
N ARG A 346 -4.98 8.92 -16.92
CA ARG A 346 -4.01 9.57 -16.04
C ARG A 346 -3.01 8.58 -15.44
N LEU A 347 -3.48 7.45 -14.92
CA LEU A 347 -2.64 6.39 -14.35
C LEU A 347 -1.68 5.82 -15.40
N ALA A 348 -2.18 5.52 -16.60
CA ALA A 348 -1.35 5.03 -17.69
C ALA A 348 -0.27 6.04 -18.10
N ASN A 349 -0.60 7.33 -18.20
CA ASN A 349 0.39 8.35 -18.51
C ASN A 349 1.39 8.57 -17.37
N LYS A 350 1.02 8.31 -16.11
CA LYS A 350 1.94 8.37 -14.96
C LYS A 350 2.89 7.16 -14.95
N LEU A 351 2.36 5.95 -15.18
CA LEU A 351 3.16 4.73 -15.28
C LEU A 351 4.12 4.78 -16.47
N GLN A 352 3.63 5.17 -17.65
CA GLN A 352 4.45 5.37 -18.84
C GLN A 352 5.60 6.35 -18.58
N ARG A 353 5.33 7.49 -17.94
CA ARG A 353 6.37 8.46 -17.57
C ARG A 353 7.38 7.88 -16.59
N ARG A 354 6.97 7.06 -15.62
CA ARG A 354 7.87 6.42 -14.66
C ARG A 354 8.75 5.35 -15.32
N LEU A 355 8.16 4.49 -16.15
CA LEU A 355 8.89 3.48 -16.93
C LEU A 355 9.86 4.14 -17.92
N GLN A 356 9.47 5.22 -18.58
CA GLN A 356 10.36 6.00 -19.46
C GLN A 356 11.42 6.79 -18.70
N ALA A 357 11.13 7.31 -17.50
CA ALA A 357 12.12 8.02 -16.68
C ALA A 357 13.19 7.10 -16.08
N GLN A 358 12.88 5.81 -15.88
CA GLN A 358 13.87 4.79 -15.53
C GLN A 358 14.67 4.28 -16.74
N GLN A 359 14.37 4.74 -17.96
CA GLN A 359 15.29 4.59 -19.09
C GLN A 359 16.47 5.54 -18.86
N ASN A 360 17.41 5.10 -18.02
CA ASN A 360 18.75 5.68 -17.98
C ASN A 360 19.32 5.49 -19.39
N ARG A 361 19.28 6.55 -20.19
CA ARG A 361 19.96 6.63 -21.49
C ARG A 361 21.44 6.45 -21.21
N SER A 362 21.91 5.22 -21.37
CA SER A 362 23.32 4.92 -21.24
C SER A 362 23.99 5.24 -22.57
N TRP A 363 24.98 6.12 -22.53
CA TRP A 363 25.75 6.51 -23.69
C TRP A 363 27.05 5.70 -23.69
N GLU A 364 27.37 5.09 -24.81
CA GLU A 364 28.67 4.48 -25.03
C GLU A 364 29.58 5.53 -25.66
N PHE A 365 30.63 5.90 -24.94
CA PHE A 365 31.62 6.89 -25.38
C PHE A 365 32.78 6.19 -26.09
N ASP A 366 33.62 6.98 -26.76
CA ASP A 366 34.81 6.50 -27.45
C ASP A 366 34.50 5.47 -28.55
N ARG A 367 33.47 5.73 -29.36
CA ARG A 367 33.15 4.97 -30.57
C ARG A 367 33.80 5.60 -31.81
N GLU A 368 34.04 4.78 -32.84
CA GLU A 368 34.61 5.21 -34.14
C GLU A 368 33.55 5.85 -35.05
N GLU A 369 32.27 5.57 -34.80
CA GLU A 369 31.11 6.09 -35.51
C GLU A 369 29.98 6.46 -34.53
N GLY A 370 29.05 7.32 -34.95
CA GLY A 370 27.91 7.74 -34.13
C GLY A 370 27.72 9.25 -34.07
N ILE A 371 27.15 9.74 -32.97
CA ILE A 371 26.94 11.17 -32.72
C ILE A 371 28.23 11.75 -32.12
N LEU A 372 28.69 12.89 -32.63
CA LEU A 372 29.94 13.49 -32.15
C LEU A 372 29.77 14.03 -30.71
N ASP A 373 30.68 13.66 -29.80
CA ASP A 373 30.64 14.11 -28.41
C ASP A 373 31.13 15.57 -28.29
N ALA A 374 30.20 16.50 -28.18
CA ALA A 374 30.48 17.93 -28.05
C ALA A 374 31.39 18.26 -26.86
N GLY A 375 31.38 17.47 -25.78
CA GLY A 375 32.25 17.68 -24.62
C GLY A 375 33.72 17.32 -24.89
N ARG A 376 34.00 16.52 -25.91
CA ARG A 376 35.35 16.05 -26.29
C ARG A 376 35.87 16.72 -27.56
N LEU A 377 35.15 17.69 -28.11
CA LEU A 377 35.55 18.42 -29.32
C LEU A 377 36.96 19.05 -29.20
N ALA A 378 37.31 19.55 -28.02
CA ALA A 378 38.63 20.10 -27.75
C ALA A 378 39.77 19.08 -27.97
N ARG A 379 39.51 17.78 -27.73
CA ARG A 379 40.48 16.70 -27.94
C ARG A 379 40.71 16.41 -29.42
N VAL A 380 39.68 16.56 -30.24
CA VAL A 380 39.79 16.44 -31.72
C VAL A 380 40.74 17.50 -32.28
N VAL A 381 40.66 18.72 -31.74
CA VAL A 381 41.53 19.83 -32.15
C VAL A 381 42.95 19.67 -31.60
N ALA A 382 43.09 19.25 -30.34
CA ALA A 382 44.40 19.14 -29.68
C ALA A 382 45.21 17.90 -30.08
N ASN A 383 44.54 16.79 -30.44
CA ASN A 383 45.19 15.53 -30.79
C ASN A 383 44.40 14.78 -31.89
N PRO A 384 44.55 15.17 -33.17
CA PRO A 384 43.75 14.67 -34.29
C PRO A 384 44.02 13.19 -34.64
N THR A 385 45.02 12.57 -34.03
CA THR A 385 45.33 11.14 -34.21
C THR A 385 44.50 10.20 -33.34
N THR A 386 43.60 10.72 -32.49
CA THR A 386 42.76 9.93 -31.59
C THR A 386 41.33 9.80 -32.17
N PRO A 387 40.93 8.65 -32.73
CA PRO A 387 39.70 8.52 -33.53
C PRO A 387 38.40 8.46 -32.71
N LEU A 388 38.50 8.20 -31.41
CA LEU A 388 37.34 7.87 -30.57
C LEU A 388 36.68 9.13 -30.00
N SER A 389 35.91 9.86 -30.81
CA SER A 389 35.18 11.08 -30.38
C SER A 389 33.68 11.00 -30.59
N PHE A 390 33.17 9.84 -30.98
CA PHE A 390 31.75 9.60 -31.16
C PHE A 390 31.17 8.90 -29.93
N LYS A 391 29.89 9.17 -29.69
CA LYS A 391 29.06 8.49 -28.71
C LYS A 391 27.84 7.91 -29.43
N VAL A 392 27.43 6.73 -28.99
CA VAL A 392 26.21 6.06 -29.47
C VAL A 392 25.29 5.88 -28.28
N GLU A 393 24.00 6.16 -28.47
CA GLU A 393 22.99 5.83 -27.46
C GLU A 393 22.84 4.31 -27.43
N LYS A 394 23.02 3.69 -26.27
CA LYS A 394 22.85 2.26 -26.12
C LYS A 394 21.36 1.94 -26.20
N ASP A 395 20.96 1.21 -27.24
CA ASP A 395 19.62 0.62 -27.29
C ASP A 395 19.45 -0.31 -26.09
N THR A 396 18.46 0.00 -25.26
CA THR A 396 18.11 -0.84 -24.13
C THR A 396 17.17 -1.91 -24.65
N GLU A 397 17.61 -3.17 -24.71
CA GLU A 397 16.71 -4.29 -24.92
C GLU A 397 15.68 -4.29 -23.79
N PHE A 398 14.42 -3.99 -24.13
CA PHE A 398 13.32 -4.09 -23.19
C PHE A 398 13.25 -5.56 -22.75
N ARG A 399 13.46 -5.84 -21.47
CA ARG A 399 13.36 -7.21 -20.95
C ARG A 399 11.97 -7.74 -21.24
N ASP A 400 11.89 -8.98 -21.75
CA ASP A 400 10.68 -9.80 -21.94
C ASP A 400 9.88 -9.94 -20.64
N THR A 401 9.22 -8.87 -20.24
CA THR A 401 8.46 -8.81 -19.00
C THR A 401 7.02 -9.15 -19.34
N CYS A 402 6.56 -10.28 -18.80
CA CYS A 402 5.17 -10.67 -18.83
C CYS A 402 4.56 -10.45 -17.44
N VAL A 403 3.40 -9.82 -17.38
CA VAL A 403 2.61 -9.67 -16.15
C VAL A 403 1.40 -10.57 -16.24
N THR A 404 1.28 -11.53 -15.32
CA THR A 404 0.10 -12.40 -15.22
C THR A 404 -0.83 -11.88 -14.13
N LEU A 405 -2.09 -11.66 -14.48
CA LEU A 405 -3.18 -11.30 -13.57
C LEU A 405 -4.03 -12.54 -13.34
N LEU A 406 -4.04 -13.05 -12.11
CA LEU A 406 -4.83 -14.23 -11.73
C LEU A 406 -6.10 -13.80 -10.99
N LEU A 407 -7.26 -14.18 -11.51
CA LEU A 407 -8.58 -13.84 -10.98
C LEU A 407 -9.21 -15.04 -10.26
N ASP A 408 -9.64 -14.82 -9.02
CA ASP A 408 -10.43 -15.82 -8.30
C ASP A 408 -11.89 -15.77 -8.79
N ASN A 409 -12.41 -16.91 -9.23
CA ASN A 409 -13.80 -17.12 -9.63
C ASN A 409 -14.55 -18.04 -8.65
N SER A 410 -14.13 -18.07 -7.39
CA SER A 410 -14.76 -18.82 -6.31
C SER A 410 -16.08 -18.18 -5.84
N GLY A 411 -16.80 -18.89 -4.96
CA GLY A 411 -18.12 -18.45 -4.48
C GLY A 411 -18.12 -17.11 -3.73
N SER A 412 -17.03 -16.73 -3.07
CA SER A 412 -16.89 -15.46 -2.34
C SER A 412 -16.82 -14.25 -3.28
N MET A 413 -16.43 -14.48 -4.54
CA MET A 413 -16.25 -13.43 -5.53
C MET A 413 -17.57 -13.00 -6.20
N ARG A 414 -18.69 -13.67 -5.91
CA ARG A 414 -19.99 -13.40 -6.55
C ARG A 414 -20.47 -11.96 -6.34
N GLY A 415 -20.99 -11.37 -7.40
CA GLY A 415 -21.57 -10.01 -7.38
C GLY A 415 -20.50 -8.93 -7.52
N ARG A 416 -20.47 -7.97 -6.58
CA ARG A 416 -19.61 -6.79 -6.66
C ARG A 416 -18.09 -7.10 -6.69
N PRO A 417 -17.55 -8.09 -5.93
CA PRO A 417 -16.10 -8.34 -5.91
C PRO A 417 -15.53 -8.74 -7.29
N ILE A 418 -16.17 -9.66 -8.01
CA ILE A 418 -15.70 -10.06 -9.34
C ILE A 418 -15.79 -8.92 -10.36
N SER A 419 -16.83 -8.08 -10.28
CA SER A 419 -16.94 -6.90 -11.14
C SER A 419 -15.79 -5.92 -10.91
N ILE A 420 -15.42 -5.65 -9.66
CA ILE A 420 -14.28 -4.78 -9.34
C ILE A 420 -12.97 -5.41 -9.84
N ALA A 421 -12.77 -6.72 -9.63
CA ALA A 421 -11.59 -7.42 -10.11
C ALA A 421 -11.44 -7.36 -11.63
N ALA A 422 -12.52 -7.59 -12.37
CA ALA A 422 -12.56 -7.47 -13.83
C ALA A 422 -12.26 -6.04 -14.29
N ILE A 423 -12.85 -5.04 -13.64
CA ILE A 423 -12.54 -3.62 -13.91
C ILE A 423 -11.05 -3.33 -13.70
N CYS A 424 -10.48 -3.75 -12.57
CA CYS A 424 -9.07 -3.56 -12.27
C CYS A 424 -8.17 -4.25 -13.30
N ALA A 425 -8.49 -5.48 -13.67
CA ALA A 425 -7.75 -6.25 -14.67
C ALA A 425 -7.78 -5.58 -16.05
N ASP A 426 -8.94 -5.08 -16.50
CA ASP A 426 -9.07 -4.34 -17.77
C ASP A 426 -8.18 -3.08 -17.75
N VAL A 427 -8.28 -2.29 -16.68
CA VAL A 427 -7.53 -1.05 -16.51
C VAL A 427 -6.02 -1.31 -16.51
N LEU A 428 -5.56 -2.31 -15.77
CA LEU A 428 -4.14 -2.67 -15.68
C LEU A 428 -3.64 -3.22 -17.01
N ALA A 429 -4.36 -4.16 -17.64
CA ALA A 429 -3.97 -4.75 -18.91
C ALA A 429 -3.83 -3.69 -20.01
N ARG A 430 -4.82 -2.79 -20.13
CA ARG A 430 -4.76 -1.68 -21.10
C ARG A 430 -3.61 -0.72 -20.82
N THR A 431 -3.31 -0.47 -19.55
CA THR A 431 -2.24 0.45 -19.13
C THR A 431 -0.85 -0.14 -19.41
N LEU A 432 -0.66 -1.42 -19.10
CA LEU A 432 0.59 -2.14 -19.29
C LEU A 432 0.88 -2.43 -20.78
N GLU A 433 -0.12 -2.82 -21.57
CA GLU A 433 0.06 -3.00 -23.02
C GLU A 433 0.41 -1.68 -23.72
N ARG A 434 -0.13 -0.54 -23.27
CA ARG A 434 0.29 0.79 -23.76
C ARG A 434 1.76 1.09 -23.46
N CYS A 435 2.32 0.46 -22.44
CA CYS A 435 3.73 0.55 -22.08
C CYS A 435 4.57 -0.58 -22.71
N GLN A 436 4.02 -1.34 -23.66
CA GLN A 436 4.68 -2.47 -24.35
C GLN A 436 5.04 -3.65 -23.43
N VAL A 437 4.36 -3.79 -22.30
CA VAL A 437 4.48 -4.94 -21.40
C VAL A 437 3.45 -5.99 -21.82
N LYS A 438 3.87 -7.25 -21.98
CA LYS A 438 2.96 -8.38 -22.28
C LYS A 438 2.13 -8.67 -21.02
N VAL A 439 0.82 -8.87 -21.19
CA VAL A 439 -0.08 -9.15 -20.07
C VAL A 439 -0.89 -10.41 -20.34
N GLU A 440 -0.97 -11.29 -19.37
CA GLU A 440 -1.82 -12.47 -19.38
C GLU A 440 -2.91 -12.31 -18.31
N ILE A 441 -4.14 -12.74 -18.61
CA ILE A 441 -5.24 -12.74 -17.64
C ILE A 441 -5.81 -14.15 -17.55
N LEU A 442 -5.67 -14.74 -16.37
CA LEU A 442 -6.08 -16.10 -16.04
C LEU A 442 -7.11 -16.05 -14.92
N GLY A 443 -7.95 -17.07 -14.84
CA GLY A 443 -8.87 -17.28 -13.72
C GLY A 443 -8.76 -18.69 -13.17
N PHE A 444 -9.13 -18.88 -11.91
CA PHE A 444 -9.24 -20.20 -11.32
C PHE A 444 -10.55 -20.35 -10.57
N THR A 445 -11.12 -21.56 -10.60
CA THR A 445 -12.27 -21.95 -9.81
C THR A 445 -12.31 -23.47 -9.67
N THR A 446 -13.32 -23.97 -8.98
CA THR A 446 -13.65 -25.40 -8.97
C THR A 446 -14.78 -25.67 -9.94
N ARG A 447 -14.73 -26.78 -10.67
CA ARG A 447 -15.77 -27.15 -11.65
C ARG A 447 -17.15 -27.35 -11.01
N ALA A 448 -17.19 -27.82 -9.77
CA ALA A 448 -18.42 -28.07 -9.02
C ALA A 448 -18.32 -27.60 -7.56
N TRP A 449 -19.40 -26.99 -7.06
CA TRP A 449 -19.45 -26.36 -5.73
C TRP A 449 -19.47 -27.36 -4.54
N LYS A 450 -19.77 -28.66 -4.77
CA LYS A 450 -19.87 -29.67 -3.70
C LYS A 450 -19.27 -31.03 -4.07
N GLY A 451 -18.03 -31.00 -4.53
CA GLY A 451 -17.32 -32.19 -4.98
C GLY A 451 -17.66 -32.53 -6.42
N GLY A 452 -16.62 -32.89 -7.16
CA GLY A 452 -16.69 -33.23 -8.56
C GLY A 452 -16.47 -34.72 -8.81
N GLN A 453 -16.02 -35.04 -10.01
CA GLN A 453 -15.74 -36.41 -10.43
C GLN A 453 -14.60 -37.03 -9.62
N ALA A 454 -13.64 -36.22 -9.15
CA ALA A 454 -12.59 -36.68 -8.24
C ALA A 454 -13.16 -37.24 -6.92
N ARG A 455 -14.17 -36.58 -6.36
CA ARG A 455 -14.87 -37.05 -5.15
C ARG A 455 -15.68 -38.31 -5.41
N GLU A 456 -16.37 -38.40 -6.55
CA GLU A 456 -17.14 -39.59 -6.92
C GLU A 456 -16.23 -40.81 -7.10
N LYS A 457 -15.09 -40.63 -7.78
CA LYS A 457 -14.04 -41.65 -7.91
C LYS A 457 -13.50 -42.08 -6.55
N TRP A 458 -13.18 -41.14 -5.66
CA TRP A 458 -12.75 -41.45 -4.28
C TRP A 458 -13.79 -42.25 -3.47
N LEU A 459 -15.07 -41.92 -3.63
CA LEU A 459 -16.17 -42.67 -3.01
C LEU A 459 -16.27 -44.10 -3.58
N ALA A 460 -16.07 -44.26 -4.89
CA ALA A 460 -16.09 -45.56 -5.56
C ALA A 460 -14.88 -46.44 -5.17
N ASP A 461 -13.72 -45.83 -4.95
CA ASP A 461 -12.46 -46.50 -4.59
C ASP A 461 -12.38 -46.88 -3.09
N GLY A 462 -13.49 -46.79 -2.36
CA GLY A 462 -13.61 -47.27 -0.99
C GLY A 462 -13.14 -46.29 0.08
N ARG A 463 -13.07 -44.98 -0.23
CA ARG A 463 -12.73 -43.90 0.70
C ARG A 463 -11.37 -44.08 1.40
N PRO A 464 -10.26 -44.18 0.64
CA PRO A 464 -8.92 -44.20 1.22
C PRO A 464 -8.71 -43.00 2.16
N GLN A 465 -8.01 -43.22 3.28
CA GLN A 465 -7.72 -42.17 4.26
C GLN A 465 -6.73 -41.15 3.68
N GLN A 466 -6.84 -39.90 4.14
CA GLN A 466 -5.99 -38.78 3.70
C GLN A 466 -5.95 -38.60 2.17
N PRO A 467 -7.10 -38.42 1.49
CA PRO A 467 -7.13 -38.38 0.04
C PRO A 467 -6.56 -37.11 -0.59
N GLY A 468 -6.22 -36.08 0.21
CA GLY A 468 -5.85 -34.78 -0.32
C GLY A 468 -7.03 -34.05 -0.99
N ARG A 469 -6.76 -33.31 -2.07
CA ARG A 469 -7.76 -32.54 -2.82
C ARG A 469 -8.76 -33.44 -3.56
N LEU A 470 -10.05 -33.23 -3.33
CA LEU A 470 -11.17 -33.96 -3.96
C LEU A 470 -12.06 -33.11 -4.90
N ASN A 471 -11.69 -31.85 -5.11
CA ASN A 471 -12.39 -30.97 -6.04
C ASN A 471 -11.65 -30.93 -7.37
N ASP A 472 -12.42 -30.98 -8.45
CA ASP A 472 -11.95 -30.77 -9.82
C ASP A 472 -11.66 -29.28 -10.02
N LEU A 473 -10.47 -28.92 -10.49
CA LEU A 473 -10.10 -27.54 -10.79
C LEU A 473 -10.54 -27.15 -12.20
N ARG A 474 -10.80 -25.86 -12.37
CA ARG A 474 -10.99 -25.21 -13.66
C ARG A 474 -10.11 -23.97 -13.72
N HIS A 475 -9.19 -23.94 -14.67
CA HIS A 475 -8.45 -22.75 -15.04
C HIS A 475 -9.05 -22.13 -16.29
N ILE A 476 -9.24 -20.81 -16.27
CA ILE A 476 -9.88 -20.06 -17.34
C ILE A 476 -8.85 -19.13 -17.97
N VAL A 477 -8.66 -19.22 -19.27
CA VAL A 477 -7.81 -18.30 -20.03
C VAL A 477 -8.68 -17.21 -20.64
N TYR A 478 -8.67 -16.02 -20.03
CA TYR A 478 -9.36 -14.84 -20.57
C TYR A 478 -8.53 -14.17 -21.67
N LYS A 479 -7.22 -14.08 -21.45
CA LYS A 479 -6.24 -13.51 -22.38
C LYS A 479 -4.90 -14.20 -22.21
N SER A 480 -4.34 -14.75 -23.28
CA SER A 480 -2.93 -15.19 -23.30
C SER A 480 -1.98 -13.99 -23.43
N ALA A 481 -0.73 -14.14 -22.98
CA ALA A 481 0.31 -13.11 -23.06
C ALA A 481 0.52 -12.56 -24.48
N GLU A 482 0.35 -13.39 -25.51
CA GLU A 482 0.56 -13.03 -26.92
C GLU A 482 -0.70 -12.45 -27.59
N ALA A 483 -1.88 -12.67 -27.02
CA ALA A 483 -3.12 -12.20 -27.62
C ALA A 483 -3.30 -10.69 -27.36
N PRO A 484 -3.48 -9.85 -28.40
CA PRO A 484 -3.69 -8.41 -28.20
C PRO A 484 -5.04 -8.15 -27.52
N TRP A 485 -5.08 -7.22 -26.55
CA TRP A 485 -6.30 -6.90 -25.79
C TRP A 485 -7.56 -6.71 -26.64
N ARG A 486 -7.42 -6.03 -27.79
CA ARG A 486 -8.55 -5.74 -28.69
C ARG A 486 -9.28 -6.99 -29.18
N ARG A 487 -8.57 -8.10 -29.37
CA ARG A 487 -9.13 -9.36 -29.88
C ARG A 487 -9.92 -10.10 -28.82
N VAL A 488 -9.39 -10.12 -27.60
CA VAL A 488 -9.93 -10.89 -26.46
C VAL A 488 -10.76 -10.03 -25.52
N ARG A 489 -11.07 -8.79 -25.90
CA ARG A 489 -11.87 -7.85 -25.10
C ARG A 489 -13.20 -8.43 -24.63
N PRO A 490 -13.97 -9.17 -25.45
CA PRO A 490 -15.24 -9.76 -25.00
C PRO A 490 -15.05 -10.79 -23.87
N ASN A 491 -13.91 -11.46 -23.81
CA ASN A 491 -13.66 -12.58 -22.89
C ASN A 491 -13.75 -12.14 -21.43
N LEU A 492 -13.29 -10.93 -21.10
CA LEU A 492 -13.35 -10.40 -19.73
C LEU A 492 -14.77 -10.00 -19.29
N GLY A 493 -15.77 -10.12 -20.17
CA GLY A 493 -17.17 -10.00 -19.78
C GLY A 493 -17.68 -11.23 -19.00
N LEU A 494 -17.13 -12.42 -19.27
CA LEU A 494 -17.47 -13.67 -18.59
C LEU A 494 -17.20 -13.60 -17.09
#